data_AF-A0A430QUD5-F1
#
_entry.id   AF-A0A430QUD5-F1
#
_cell.length_a   1.000
_cell.length_b   1.000
_cell.length_c   1.000
_cell.angle_alpha   90.00
_cell.angle_beta   90.00
_cell.angle_gamma   90.00
#
_symmetry.space_group_name_H-M   'P 1'
#
loop_
_entity.id
_entity.type
_entity.pdbx_description
1 polymer ?
#
loop_
_entity_poly.entity_id
_entity_poly.type
_entity_poly.pdbx_seq_one_letter_code
_entity_poly.pdbx_strand_id
1 'polypeptide(L)'
;MKGLGQYLHSKNLLFGVTIGYGTLTCSGYPGSMNFLELDAKTMADWEVDYVKMNSCIGRDHVKPDGFEKFSRLLNGTGRPMAFLCTYPLYETRYTKPKSVDWKRLQNNCNLVRALPNIYSSWGSVFNIIDEYKLRNDILPKVAGPGHYNDPDMLVLGNNGLSNDQKRAHIGHVVYVRCPTTDLS
;
A
#
# COMPACT_ATOMS: atom_id res chain seq x y z
N MET A 1 8.03 -6.97 -19.45
CA MET A 1 7.97 -5.58 -18.96
C MET A 1 9.33 -4.90 -18.82
N LYS A 2 10.46 -5.62 -18.80
CA LYS A 2 11.81 -5.04 -18.68
C LYS A 2 12.08 -3.81 -19.57
N GLY A 3 11.72 -3.86 -20.84
CA GLY A 3 11.89 -2.71 -21.75
C GLY A 3 11.14 -1.44 -21.31
N LEU A 4 9.98 -1.57 -20.67
CA LEU A 4 9.26 -0.44 -20.09
C LEU A 4 9.99 0.12 -18.85
N GLY A 5 10.48 -0.75 -17.97
CA GLY A 5 11.30 -0.35 -16.83
C GLY A 5 12.53 0.44 -17.28
N GLN A 6 13.28 -0.11 -18.24
CA GLN A 6 14.45 0.55 -18.83
C GLN A 6 14.11 1.91 -19.48
N TYR A 7 12.96 2.00 -20.17
CA TYR A 7 12.50 3.27 -20.72
C TYR A 7 12.20 4.30 -19.62
N LEU A 8 11.49 3.91 -18.55
CA LEU A 8 11.22 4.79 -17.42
C LEU A 8 12.51 5.25 -16.73
N HIS A 9 13.45 4.34 -16.49
CA HIS A 9 14.76 4.66 -15.93
C HIS A 9 15.55 5.62 -16.83
N SER A 10 15.48 5.47 -18.16
CA SER A 10 16.11 6.40 -19.12
C SER A 10 15.55 7.84 -19.03
N LYS A 11 14.38 8.00 -18.40
CA LYS A 11 13.73 9.29 -18.12
C LYS A 11 13.89 9.73 -16.67
N ASN A 12 14.78 9.11 -15.89
CA ASN A 12 14.94 9.33 -14.45
C ASN A 12 13.64 9.11 -13.64
N LEU A 13 12.79 8.19 -14.09
CA LEU A 13 11.58 7.77 -13.41
C LEU A 13 11.74 6.37 -12.85
N LEU A 14 11.02 6.07 -11.77
CA LEU A 14 10.95 4.74 -11.17
C LEU A 14 9.76 3.95 -11.72
N PHE A 15 9.87 2.62 -11.71
CA PHE A 15 8.86 1.71 -12.23
C PHE A 15 8.11 0.97 -11.13
N GLY A 16 6.78 1.16 -11.07
CA GLY A 16 5.90 0.49 -10.11
C GLY A 16 5.00 -0.56 -10.76
N VAL A 17 4.80 -1.70 -10.09
CA VAL A 17 3.90 -2.79 -10.50
C VAL A 17 2.93 -3.14 -9.38
N THR A 18 1.70 -3.51 -9.76
CA THR A 18 0.70 -4.03 -8.83
C THR A 18 0.44 -5.50 -9.10
N ILE A 19 0.45 -6.31 -8.04
CA ILE A 19 0.07 -7.72 -8.05
C ILE A 19 -1.06 -7.98 -7.04
N GLY A 20 -1.61 -9.20 -7.03
CA GLY A 20 -2.65 -9.60 -6.09
C GLY A 20 -2.27 -10.86 -5.32
N TYR A 21 -2.19 -10.76 -4.00
CA TYR A 21 -2.16 -11.93 -3.13
C TYR A 21 -3.50 -12.65 -3.15
N GLY A 22 -3.45 -13.93 -3.52
CA GLY A 22 -4.65 -14.72 -3.78
C GLY A 22 -4.47 -15.73 -4.89
N THR A 23 -5.55 -16.45 -5.18
CA THR A 23 -5.68 -17.20 -6.45
C THR A 23 -5.97 -16.25 -7.62
N LEU A 24 -6.62 -15.12 -7.34
CA LEU A 24 -6.94 -14.07 -8.31
C LEU A 24 -6.64 -12.68 -7.72
N THR A 25 -6.46 -11.70 -8.59
CA THR A 25 -6.49 -10.28 -8.23
C THR A 25 -7.93 -9.81 -7.97
N CYS A 26 -8.08 -8.59 -7.45
CA CYS A 26 -9.38 -7.93 -7.28
C CYS A 26 -10.21 -7.85 -8.58
N SER A 27 -9.55 -7.86 -9.74
CA SER A 27 -10.16 -7.74 -11.07
C SER A 27 -10.24 -9.08 -11.81
N GLY A 28 -9.95 -10.21 -11.15
CA GLY A 28 -10.08 -11.54 -11.75
C GLY A 28 -8.89 -12.02 -12.58
N TYR A 29 -7.78 -11.28 -12.64
CA TYR A 29 -6.51 -11.76 -13.22
C TYR A 29 -5.79 -12.77 -12.30
N PRO A 30 -4.80 -13.55 -12.79
CA PRO A 30 -4.03 -14.49 -11.97
C PRO A 30 -3.42 -13.84 -10.72
N GLY A 31 -3.56 -14.51 -9.57
CA GLY A 31 -2.99 -14.08 -8.29
C GLY A 31 -1.70 -14.83 -7.93
N SER A 32 -0.96 -14.26 -6.98
CA SER A 32 0.42 -14.62 -6.65
C SER A 32 0.59 -15.65 -5.53
N MET A 33 -0.49 -16.10 -4.86
CA MET A 33 -0.37 -16.86 -3.59
C MET A 33 0.51 -18.12 -3.70
N ASN A 34 0.48 -18.82 -4.84
CA ASN A 34 1.29 -20.01 -5.09
C ASN A 34 2.54 -19.74 -5.94
N PHE A 35 2.77 -18.49 -6.34
CA PHE A 35 3.82 -18.09 -7.28
C PHE A 35 4.72 -16.96 -6.74
N LEU A 36 4.66 -16.68 -5.43
CA LEU A 36 5.39 -15.56 -4.79
C LEU A 36 6.89 -15.49 -5.15
N GLU A 37 7.58 -16.63 -5.21
CA GLU A 37 9.01 -16.64 -5.55
C GLU A 37 9.25 -16.32 -7.02
N LEU A 38 8.45 -16.90 -7.92
CA LEU A 38 8.50 -16.61 -9.35
C LEU A 38 8.19 -15.13 -9.60
N ASP A 39 7.15 -14.60 -8.96
CA ASP A 39 6.74 -13.21 -9.11
C ASP A 39 7.80 -12.26 -8.57
N ALA A 40 8.42 -12.55 -7.42
CA ALA A 40 9.50 -11.72 -6.88
C ALA A 40 10.71 -11.65 -7.84
N LYS A 41 11.14 -12.79 -8.38
CA LYS A 41 12.19 -12.85 -9.41
C LYS A 41 11.79 -12.07 -10.65
N THR A 42 10.55 -12.20 -11.08
CA THR A 42 10.02 -11.50 -12.26
C THR A 42 10.02 -9.98 -12.07
N MET A 43 9.65 -9.48 -10.88
CA MET A 43 9.73 -8.04 -10.57
C MET A 43 11.17 -7.52 -10.65
N ALA A 44 12.13 -8.27 -10.10
CA ALA A 44 13.54 -7.92 -10.18
C ALA A 44 14.08 -7.96 -11.61
N ASP A 45 13.74 -8.99 -12.39
CA ASP A 45 14.15 -9.14 -13.80
C ASP A 45 13.60 -8.02 -14.69
N TRP A 46 12.41 -7.51 -14.35
CA TRP A 46 11.78 -6.36 -15.02
C TRP A 46 12.29 -5.02 -14.51
N GLU A 47 13.23 -5.01 -13.57
CA GLU A 47 13.79 -3.82 -12.95
C GLU A 47 12.70 -2.96 -12.27
N VAL A 48 11.75 -3.58 -11.57
CA VAL A 48 10.73 -2.85 -10.80
C VAL A 48 11.35 -2.21 -9.56
N ASP A 49 10.90 -1.02 -9.17
CA ASP A 49 11.35 -0.29 -7.98
C ASP A 49 10.29 -0.24 -6.88
N TYR A 50 9.03 -0.45 -7.23
CA TYR A 50 7.89 -0.36 -6.32
C TYR A 50 6.88 -1.46 -6.60
N VAL A 51 6.50 -2.23 -5.58
CA VAL A 51 5.49 -3.28 -5.69
C VAL A 51 4.33 -2.99 -4.75
N LYS A 52 3.12 -2.91 -5.29
CA LYS A 52 1.87 -2.92 -4.52
C LYS A 52 1.26 -4.32 -4.58
N MET A 53 1.01 -4.94 -3.43
CA MET A 53 0.30 -6.22 -3.39
C MET A 53 -1.10 -6.04 -2.79
N ASN A 54 -2.11 -6.19 -3.64
CA ASN A 54 -3.52 -6.21 -3.26
C ASN A 54 -3.90 -7.54 -2.60
N SER A 55 -4.99 -7.61 -1.85
CA SER A 55 -5.39 -8.84 -1.15
C SER A 55 -6.91 -9.05 -1.06
N CYS A 56 -7.64 -8.70 -2.13
CA CYS A 56 -9.09 -8.87 -2.20
C CYS A 56 -9.53 -10.33 -2.10
N ILE A 57 -8.83 -11.25 -2.78
CA ILE A 57 -9.25 -12.64 -2.97
C ILE A 57 -8.27 -13.56 -2.25
N GLY A 58 -8.51 -13.84 -0.98
CA GLY A 58 -7.65 -14.73 -0.18
C GLY A 58 -8.20 -14.91 1.22
N ARG A 59 -7.87 -16.04 1.87
CA ARG A 59 -8.30 -16.29 3.25
C ARG A 59 -7.54 -15.36 4.20
N ASP A 60 -8.24 -14.70 5.11
CA ASP A 60 -7.63 -13.67 5.95
C ASP A 60 -6.44 -14.17 6.77
N HIS A 61 -6.55 -15.36 7.38
CA HIS A 61 -5.49 -15.92 8.23
C HIS A 61 -4.17 -16.23 7.52
N VAL A 62 -4.14 -16.37 6.18
CA VAL A 62 -2.88 -16.63 5.44
C VAL A 62 -2.28 -15.37 4.81
N LYS A 63 -2.96 -14.22 4.87
CA LYS A 63 -2.44 -12.98 4.28
C LYS A 63 -1.18 -12.49 4.99
N PRO A 64 -1.13 -12.40 6.34
CA PRO A 64 0.08 -11.93 7.02
C PRO A 64 1.34 -12.73 6.65
N ASP A 65 1.24 -14.07 6.64
CA ASP A 65 2.36 -14.97 6.27
C ASP A 65 2.78 -14.84 4.81
N GLY A 66 1.81 -14.69 3.91
CA GLY A 66 2.09 -14.47 2.49
C GLY A 66 2.83 -13.17 2.22
N PHE A 67 2.41 -12.07 2.85
CA PHE A 67 3.05 -10.76 2.69
C PHE A 67 4.46 -10.73 3.28
N GLU A 68 4.67 -11.32 4.46
CA GLU A 68 6.01 -11.47 5.04
C GLU A 68 6.91 -12.35 4.15
N LYS A 69 6.40 -13.49 3.67
CA LYS A 69 7.14 -14.34 2.75
C LYS A 69 7.54 -13.58 1.49
N PHE A 70 6.62 -12.81 0.90
CA PHE A 70 6.91 -12.03 -0.29
C PHE A 70 7.92 -10.91 -0.04
N SER A 71 7.85 -10.22 1.10
CA SER A 71 8.87 -9.24 1.51
C SER A 71 10.27 -9.85 1.58
N ARG A 72 10.42 -11.02 2.21
CA ARG A 72 11.68 -11.76 2.23
C ARG A 72 12.15 -12.15 0.83
N LEU A 73 11.24 -12.58 -0.04
CA LEU A 73 11.57 -12.96 -1.41
C LEU A 73 12.02 -11.76 -2.25
N LEU A 74 11.37 -10.60 -2.12
CA LEU A 74 11.80 -9.36 -2.75
C LEU A 74 13.21 -8.98 -2.31
N ASN A 75 13.48 -8.97 -1.00
CA ASN A 75 14.82 -8.72 -0.46
C ASN A 75 15.86 -9.73 -0.97
N GLY A 76 15.46 -11.01 -1.08
CA GLY A 76 16.30 -12.09 -1.60
C GLY A 76 16.70 -11.96 -3.07
N THR A 77 16.02 -11.11 -3.86
CA THR A 77 16.44 -10.80 -5.24
C THR A 77 17.69 -9.92 -5.32
N GLY A 78 18.03 -9.23 -4.23
CA GLY A 78 19.12 -8.26 -4.19
C GLY A 78 18.80 -6.89 -4.83
N ARG A 79 17.61 -6.72 -5.43
CA ARG A 79 17.14 -5.42 -5.94
C ARG A 79 16.30 -4.71 -4.88
N PRO A 80 16.65 -3.47 -4.48
CA PRO A 80 15.81 -2.67 -3.60
C PRO A 80 14.46 -2.38 -4.28
N MET A 81 13.37 -2.81 -3.65
CA MET A 81 12.00 -2.61 -4.11
C MET A 81 11.14 -2.14 -2.95
N ALA A 82 10.56 -0.95 -3.07
CA ALA A 82 9.62 -0.44 -2.08
C ALA A 82 8.32 -1.27 -2.11
N PHE A 83 7.85 -1.73 -0.95
CA PHE A 83 6.72 -2.65 -0.87
C PHE A 83 5.51 -2.03 -0.14
N LEU A 84 4.38 -1.91 -0.84
CA LEU A 84 3.09 -1.48 -0.30
C LEU A 84 2.20 -2.70 0.01
N CYS A 85 1.87 -2.85 1.28
CA CYS A 85 1.04 -3.92 1.80
C CYS A 85 -0.41 -3.46 2.01
N THR A 86 -1.40 -4.20 1.49
CA THR A 86 -2.82 -3.82 1.61
C THR A 86 -3.66 -4.77 2.45
N TYR A 87 -3.11 -5.88 2.97
CA TYR A 87 -3.92 -6.81 3.76
C TYR A 87 -4.60 -6.18 5.00
N PRO A 88 -4.01 -5.18 5.68
CA PRO A 88 -4.66 -4.55 6.83
C PRO A 88 -5.97 -3.86 6.49
N LEU A 89 -6.15 -3.33 5.28
CA LEU A 89 -7.44 -2.82 4.81
C LEU A 89 -8.53 -3.90 4.91
N TYR A 90 -8.24 -5.14 4.51
CA TYR A 90 -9.24 -6.20 4.48
C TYR A 90 -9.47 -6.78 5.88
N GLU A 91 -8.43 -6.86 6.70
CA GLU A 91 -8.58 -7.29 8.10
C GLU A 91 -9.35 -6.25 8.91
N THR A 92 -9.00 -4.96 8.84
CA THR A 92 -9.70 -3.93 9.62
C THR A 92 -11.11 -3.63 9.15
N ARG A 93 -11.44 -3.92 7.88
CA ARG A 93 -12.77 -3.69 7.30
C ARG A 93 -13.73 -4.88 7.47
N TYR A 94 -13.22 -6.12 7.41
CA TYR A 94 -14.04 -7.32 7.40
C TYR A 94 -13.83 -8.25 8.60
N THR A 95 -12.73 -8.09 9.34
CA THR A 95 -12.42 -8.86 10.57
C THR A 95 -12.12 -7.92 11.74
N LYS A 96 -11.93 -8.48 12.95
CA LYS A 96 -11.88 -7.69 14.19
C LYS A 96 -10.70 -6.69 14.15
N PRO A 97 -10.91 -5.36 14.22
CA PRO A 97 -9.86 -4.34 14.03
C PRO A 97 -8.60 -4.47 14.91
N LYS A 98 -8.69 -5.21 16.03
CA LYS A 98 -7.58 -5.44 16.97
C LYS A 98 -6.66 -6.62 16.60
N SER A 99 -6.90 -7.33 15.48
CA SER A 99 -6.10 -8.49 15.10
C SER A 99 -4.87 -8.18 14.24
N VAL A 100 -4.70 -6.94 13.78
CA VAL A 100 -3.58 -6.58 12.90
C VAL A 100 -2.28 -6.48 13.72
N ASP A 101 -1.28 -7.27 13.34
CA ASP A 101 0.08 -7.15 13.85
C ASP A 101 0.83 -6.01 13.13
N TRP A 102 0.84 -4.84 13.74
CA TRP A 102 1.50 -3.65 13.20
C TRP A 102 3.02 -3.75 13.21
N LYS A 103 3.60 -4.47 14.18
CA LYS A 103 5.05 -4.65 14.25
C LYS A 103 5.53 -5.53 13.10
N ARG A 104 4.76 -6.57 12.76
CA ARG A 104 5.00 -7.37 11.56
C ARG A 104 4.98 -6.52 10.30
N LEU A 105 4.03 -5.61 10.17
CA LEU A 105 3.95 -4.70 9.01
C LEU A 105 5.17 -3.78 8.91
N GLN A 106 5.58 -3.14 10.01
CA GLN A 106 6.76 -2.26 10.04
C GLN A 106 8.04 -2.98 9.60
N ASN A 107 8.18 -4.26 9.96
CA ASN A 107 9.36 -5.06 9.61
C ASN A 107 9.37 -5.53 8.15
N ASN A 108 8.20 -5.58 7.49
CA ASN A 108 8.06 -6.25 6.19
C ASN A 108 7.56 -5.34 5.07
N CYS A 109 7.04 -4.15 5.37
CA CYS A 109 6.36 -3.29 4.42
C CYS A 109 6.86 -1.85 4.53
N ASN A 110 7.12 -1.20 3.39
CA ASN A 110 7.49 0.22 3.37
C ASN A 110 6.29 1.14 3.45
N LEU A 111 5.15 0.70 2.93
CA LEU A 111 3.89 1.40 3.06
C LEU A 111 2.78 0.42 3.42
N VAL A 112 1.77 0.91 4.14
CA VAL A 112 0.63 0.10 4.57
C VAL A 112 -0.66 0.82 4.25
N ARG A 113 -1.53 0.17 3.48
CA ARG A 113 -2.91 0.61 3.30
C ARG A 113 -3.82 -0.10 4.29
N ALA A 114 -4.33 0.66 5.25
CA ALA A 114 -5.31 0.23 6.23
C ALA A 114 -6.67 0.94 6.10
N LEU A 115 -6.78 1.92 5.20
CA LEU A 115 -7.98 2.73 4.99
C LEU A 115 -8.70 2.35 3.69
N PRO A 116 -10.01 2.62 3.57
CA PRO A 116 -10.80 2.35 2.36
C PRO A 116 -10.22 2.95 1.09
N ASN A 117 -10.66 2.43 -0.06
CA ASN A 117 -10.31 2.99 -1.36
C ASN A 117 -10.85 4.42 -1.49
N ILE A 118 -10.03 5.30 -2.07
CA ILE A 118 -10.45 6.65 -2.40
C ILE A 118 -11.17 6.73 -3.74
N TYR A 119 -12.20 7.56 -3.78
CA TYR A 119 -12.92 7.96 -4.97
C TYR A 119 -12.88 9.48 -5.11
N SER A 120 -13.09 9.97 -6.33
CA SER A 120 -13.10 11.41 -6.60
C SER A 120 -14.42 12.06 -6.18
N SER A 121 -14.67 12.10 -4.87
CA SER A 121 -15.82 12.77 -4.27
C SER A 121 -15.47 13.24 -2.86
N TRP A 122 -16.07 14.35 -2.42
CA TRP A 122 -15.82 14.86 -1.07
C TRP A 122 -16.21 13.86 0.02
N GLY A 123 -17.32 13.13 -0.18
CA GLY A 123 -17.74 12.08 0.75
C GLY A 123 -16.68 10.99 0.92
N SER A 124 -15.98 10.60 -0.15
CA SER A 124 -14.90 9.62 -0.05
C SER A 124 -13.67 10.15 0.67
N VAL A 125 -13.28 11.41 0.41
CA VAL A 125 -12.16 12.06 1.11
C VAL A 125 -12.46 12.17 2.59
N PHE A 126 -13.68 12.61 2.93
CA PHE A 126 -14.13 12.75 4.31
C PHE A 126 -14.17 11.40 5.04
N ASN A 127 -14.64 10.34 4.38
CA ASN A 127 -14.65 8.99 4.95
C ASN A 127 -13.23 8.50 5.29
N ILE A 128 -12.22 8.81 4.47
CA ILE A 128 -10.83 8.45 4.77
C ILE A 128 -10.32 9.20 6.01
N ILE A 129 -10.66 10.48 6.15
CA ILE A 129 -10.32 11.29 7.32
C ILE A 129 -10.94 10.70 8.60
N ASP A 130 -12.22 10.32 8.54
CA ASP A 130 -12.93 9.71 9.67
C ASP A 130 -12.35 8.33 10.03
N GLU A 131 -12.06 7.47 9.05
CA GLU A 131 -11.46 6.16 9.29
C GLU A 131 -10.04 6.25 9.87
N TYR A 132 -9.27 7.28 9.45
CA TYR A 132 -7.98 7.57 10.06
C TYR A 132 -8.14 8.03 11.52
N LYS A 133 -9.10 8.94 11.78
CA LYS A 133 -9.42 9.42 13.13
C LYS A 133 -9.79 8.28 14.07
N LEU A 134 -10.56 7.30 13.62
CA LEU A 134 -10.92 6.11 14.39
C LEU A 134 -9.73 5.24 14.79
N ARG A 135 -8.57 5.40 14.14
CA ARG A 135 -7.32 4.64 14.39
C ARG A 135 -6.16 5.54 14.79
N ASN A 136 -6.46 6.75 15.26
CA ASN A 136 -5.46 7.76 15.64
C ASN A 136 -4.61 7.33 16.85
N ASP A 137 -5.04 6.32 17.61
CA ASP A 137 -4.29 5.70 18.70
C ASP A 137 -3.16 4.78 18.22
N ILE A 138 -3.21 4.32 16.95
CA ILE A 138 -2.27 3.36 16.37
C ILE A 138 -1.55 3.92 15.15
N LEU A 139 -2.26 4.37 14.11
CA LEU A 139 -1.67 4.72 12.81
C LEU A 139 -0.54 5.76 12.91
N PRO A 140 -0.66 6.85 13.69
CA PRO A 140 0.44 7.81 13.85
C PRO A 140 1.69 7.20 14.50
N LYS A 141 1.52 6.24 15.42
CA LYS A 141 2.63 5.63 16.18
C LYS A 141 3.41 4.59 15.39
N VAL A 142 2.78 3.99 14.38
CA VAL A 142 3.39 2.94 13.56
C VAL A 142 3.95 3.48 12.25
N ALA A 143 3.77 4.77 11.96
CA ALA A 143 4.38 5.45 10.82
C ALA A 143 5.74 6.06 11.21
N GLY A 144 6.68 6.00 10.27
CA GLY A 144 8.03 6.56 10.44
C GLY A 144 8.92 6.27 9.23
N PRO A 145 10.19 6.74 9.26
CA PRO A 145 11.13 6.50 8.18
C PRO A 145 11.24 5.01 7.82
N GLY A 146 10.84 4.68 6.59
CA GLY A 146 10.89 3.31 6.06
C GLY A 146 9.60 2.50 6.22
N HIS A 147 8.58 3.01 6.92
CA HIS A 147 7.26 2.39 7.08
C HIS A 147 6.14 3.44 7.23
N TYR A 148 5.40 3.74 6.17
CA TYR A 148 4.43 4.83 6.12
C TYR A 148 2.97 4.36 6.00
N ASN A 149 2.03 5.14 6.53
CA ASN A 149 0.62 4.94 6.26
C ASN A 149 0.28 5.40 4.83
N ASP A 150 -0.51 4.61 4.10
CA ASP A 150 -1.05 4.95 2.78
C ASP A 150 -2.55 5.29 2.89
N PRO A 151 -2.93 6.58 2.84
CA PRO A 151 -4.34 7.02 2.78
C PRO A 151 -4.95 6.91 1.37
N ASP A 152 -4.31 6.15 0.48
CA ASP A 152 -4.63 6.04 -0.94
C ASP A 152 -4.20 7.28 -1.76
N MET A 153 -4.59 7.31 -3.04
CA MET A 153 -4.11 8.23 -4.06
C MET A 153 -4.60 9.68 -3.87
N LEU A 154 -3.87 10.62 -4.47
CA LEU A 154 -4.38 11.97 -4.72
C LEU A 154 -5.36 11.95 -5.89
N VAL A 155 -6.56 12.51 -5.69
CA VAL A 155 -7.65 12.57 -6.71
C VAL A 155 -7.89 13.99 -7.24
N LEU A 156 -6.87 14.86 -7.15
CA LEU A 156 -6.99 16.31 -7.36
C LEU A 156 -7.27 16.72 -8.83
N GLY A 157 -6.76 15.92 -9.77
CA GLY A 157 -6.93 16.15 -11.21
C GLY A 157 -8.28 15.66 -11.77
N ASN A 158 -9.07 14.97 -10.94
CA ASN A 158 -10.34 14.40 -11.34
C ASN A 158 -11.51 15.37 -11.05
N ASN A 159 -12.64 15.13 -11.70
CA ASN A 159 -13.90 15.80 -11.37
C ASN A 159 -14.42 15.32 -10.02
N GLY A 160 -15.10 16.20 -9.26
CA GLY A 160 -15.80 15.82 -8.03
C GLY A 160 -15.26 16.44 -6.74
N LEU A 161 -14.20 17.25 -6.81
CA LEU A 161 -13.73 18.09 -5.70
C LEU A 161 -13.66 19.57 -6.09
N SER A 162 -14.11 20.46 -5.20
CA SER A 162 -13.86 21.90 -5.28
C SER A 162 -12.38 22.21 -5.00
N ASN A 163 -11.93 23.42 -5.33
CA ASN A 163 -10.55 23.84 -5.06
C ASN A 163 -10.20 23.76 -3.57
N ASP A 164 -11.13 24.09 -2.69
CA ASP A 164 -10.89 24.04 -1.24
C ASP A 164 -10.82 22.60 -0.73
N GLN A 165 -11.67 21.72 -1.27
CA GLN A 165 -11.62 20.29 -0.97
C GLN A 165 -10.31 19.65 -1.46
N LYS A 166 -9.78 20.10 -2.61
CA LYS A 166 -8.46 19.68 -3.12
C LYS A 166 -7.33 20.10 -2.18
N ARG A 167 -7.34 21.35 -1.69
CA ARG A 167 -6.36 21.84 -0.70
C ARG A 167 -6.45 21.03 0.60
N ALA A 168 -7.66 20.77 1.09
CA ALA A 168 -7.87 19.95 2.28
C ALA A 168 -7.37 18.52 2.10
N HIS A 169 -7.62 17.89 0.94
CA HIS A 169 -7.15 16.53 0.62
C HIS A 169 -5.61 16.44 0.66
N ILE A 170 -4.91 17.39 0.04
CA ILE A 170 -3.44 17.45 0.10
C ILE A 170 -2.96 17.57 1.55
N GLY A 171 -3.54 18.50 2.32
CA GLY A 171 -3.18 18.70 3.72
C GLY A 171 -3.34 17.43 4.56
N HIS A 172 -4.43 16.70 4.35
CA HIS A 172 -4.66 15.42 5.02
C HIS A 172 -3.63 14.35 4.63
N VAL A 173 -3.34 14.18 3.33
CA VAL A 173 -2.37 13.17 2.87
C VAL A 173 -0.97 13.44 3.44
N VAL A 174 -0.56 14.71 3.50
CA VAL A 174 0.72 15.10 4.13
C VAL A 174 0.73 14.73 5.61
N TYR A 175 -0.33 15.07 6.34
CA TYR A 175 -0.48 14.75 7.77
C TYR A 175 -0.40 13.23 8.05
N VAL A 176 -1.06 12.41 7.24
CA VAL A 176 -1.09 10.95 7.43
C VAL A 176 0.26 10.29 7.17
N ARG A 177 1.00 10.77 6.16
CA ARG A 177 2.29 10.19 5.75
C ARG A 177 3.45 10.66 6.60
N CYS A 178 3.36 11.86 7.16
CA CYS A 178 4.38 12.42 8.03
C CYS A 178 3.70 12.97 9.29
N PRO A 179 3.17 12.10 10.17
CA PRO A 179 2.71 12.56 11.47
C PRO A 179 3.93 13.13 12.19
N THR A 180 3.90 14.42 12.52
CA THR A 180 4.99 15.13 13.19
C THR A 180 5.23 14.49 14.56
N THR A 181 6.16 13.55 14.63
CA THR A 181 6.74 13.08 15.88
C THR A 181 7.86 14.07 16.22
N ASP A 182 7.49 15.23 16.77
CA ASP A 182 8.34 16.09 17.62
C ASP A 182 7.60 17.42 17.91
N LEU A 183 6.74 17.40 18.92
CA LEU A 183 6.27 18.59 19.66
C LEU A 183 6.19 18.29 21.17
N SER A 184 7.11 17.46 21.68
CA SER A 184 7.24 17.18 23.12
C SER A 184 8.67 17.42 23.58
#